data_AF-A0A1F6NL62-F1
#
_entry.id   AF-A0A1F6NL62-F1
#
_cell.length_a   1.000
_cell.length_b   1.000
_cell.length_c   1.000
_cell.angle_alpha   90.00
_cell.angle_beta   90.00
_cell.angle_gamma   90.00
#
_symmetry.space_group_name_H-M   'P 1'
#
loop_
_entity.id
_entity.type
_entity.pdbx_description
1 polymer ?
#
loop_
_entity_poly.entity_id
_entity_poly.type
_entity_poly.pdbx_seq_one_letter_code
_entity_poly.pdbx_strand_id
1 'polypeptide(L)'
;MYSVPEIQNIHARLQELYPHGTILLCGSHLTGEARADSDLDFTLLADNFYYFNYYRGHKNLIVEIKKQHPNVHLTIWPRWYAALGWHYVYGRDIYGNIFHSPLNKKFWTRTRLKLAFFAWLKGMSTNDVKSFVQLAKRLAIMQIINSTSTPIVDLDFSKRFVMENADKLAMPGKKALLAAVQLTAVPDAVLQAELSRILRQTTADFARHLDFSLVNYLSYNLKFLSRGSGRFLWKNPDRYIITEMMHGIETKEDLVALYQRIEKIVFPIIVL
;
A
#
# COMPACT_ATOMS: atom_id res chain seq x y z
N MET A 1 -0.82 11.64 25.78
CA MET A 1 -0.14 12.38 24.70
C MET A 1 1.32 12.47 25.06
N TYR A 2 2.20 11.95 24.20
CA TYR A 2 3.65 12.01 24.40
C TYR A 2 4.16 13.46 24.39
N SER A 3 5.08 13.78 25.29
CA SER A 3 5.73 15.10 25.32
C SER A 3 6.78 15.20 24.21
N VAL A 4 7.08 16.42 23.72
CA VAL A 4 8.13 16.63 22.70
C VAL A 4 9.50 16.06 23.14
N PRO A 5 9.97 16.27 24.38
CA PRO A 5 11.22 15.65 24.84
C PRO A 5 11.18 14.12 24.83
N GLU A 6 10.03 13.52 25.17
CA GLU A 6 9.85 12.07 25.15
C GLU A 6 9.88 11.53 23.71
N ILE A 7 9.22 12.22 22.76
CA ILE A 7 9.25 11.87 21.33
C ILE A 7 10.68 11.94 20.80
N GLN A 8 11.44 12.98 21.14
CA GLN A 8 12.84 13.15 20.74
C GLN A 8 13.74 12.05 21.31
N ASN A 9 13.54 11.68 22.58
CA ASN A 9 14.28 10.58 23.19
C ASN A 9 13.99 9.23 22.52
N ILE A 10 12.71 8.93 22.24
CA ILE A 10 12.32 7.71 21.53
C ILE A 10 12.90 7.71 20.12
N HIS A 11 12.82 8.84 19.40
CA HIS A 11 13.41 8.99 18.07
C HIS A 11 14.91 8.73 18.07
N ALA A 12 15.66 9.32 19.02
CA ALA A 12 17.10 9.12 19.13
C ALA A 12 17.46 7.65 19.35
N ARG A 13 16.77 6.96 20.27
CA ARG A 13 16.97 5.51 20.51
C ARG A 13 16.65 4.66 19.28
N LEU A 14 15.60 5.01 18.54
CA LEU A 14 15.28 4.35 17.27
C LEU A 14 16.34 4.65 16.20
N GLN A 15 16.92 5.85 16.18
CA GLN A 15 17.94 6.24 15.21
C GLN A 15 19.29 5.58 15.50
N GLU A 16 19.64 5.37 16.78
CA GLU A 16 20.80 4.57 17.22
C GLU A 16 20.70 3.11 16.78
N LEU A 17 19.49 2.55 16.78
CA LEU A 17 19.23 1.19 16.30
C LEU A 17 19.43 1.03 14.80
N TYR A 18 19.25 2.10 14.03
CA TYR A 18 19.31 2.10 12.58
C TYR A 18 20.21 3.23 12.09
N PRO A 19 21.52 3.21 12.38
CA PRO A 19 22.44 4.34 12.13
C PRO A 19 22.59 4.68 10.64
N HIS A 20 22.30 3.71 9.76
CA HIS A 20 22.34 3.87 8.31
C HIS A 20 20.96 4.10 7.68
N GLY A 21 19.90 4.12 8.50
CA GLY A 21 18.55 4.46 8.06
C GLY A 21 18.13 5.84 8.57
N THR A 22 17.01 6.35 8.06
CA THR A 22 16.42 7.62 8.50
C THR A 22 15.11 7.33 9.22
N ILE A 23 15.02 7.67 10.50
CA ILE A 23 13.76 7.60 11.25
C ILE A 23 12.98 8.89 11.07
N LEU A 24 11.71 8.78 10.65
CA LEU A 24 10.79 9.89 10.46
C LEU A 24 9.64 9.78 11.45
N LEU A 25 9.33 10.86 12.17
CA LEU A 25 8.07 10.96 12.91
C LEU A 25 6.90 11.01 11.91
N CYS A 26 5.79 10.35 12.23
CA CYS A 26 4.62 10.22 11.38
C CYS A 26 3.33 10.35 12.20
N GLY A 27 2.19 10.30 11.52
CA GLY A 27 0.88 10.22 12.16
C GLY A 27 0.43 11.53 12.80
N SER A 28 -0.50 11.42 13.77
CA SER A 28 -1.18 12.55 14.40
C SER A 28 -0.23 13.48 15.18
N HIS A 29 0.88 12.95 15.68
CA HIS A 29 1.91 13.74 16.35
C HIS A 29 2.70 14.65 15.40
N LEU A 30 2.88 14.24 14.13
CA LEU A 30 3.48 15.09 13.11
C LEU A 30 2.52 16.18 12.63
N THR A 31 1.22 15.86 12.54
CA THR A 31 0.19 16.78 12.04
C THR A 31 -0.37 17.73 13.10
N GLY A 32 0.01 17.56 14.38
CA GLY A 32 -0.52 18.35 15.49
C GLY A 32 -1.94 17.96 15.91
N GLU A 33 -2.44 16.82 15.43
CA GLU A 33 -3.79 16.30 15.69
C GLU A 33 -3.83 15.25 16.82
N ALA A 34 -2.69 15.03 17.49
CA ALA A 34 -2.56 14.03 18.53
C ALA A 34 -3.46 14.31 19.74
N ARG A 35 -4.13 13.25 20.21
CA ARG A 35 -4.96 13.21 21.40
C ARG A 35 -4.25 12.45 22.52
N ALA A 36 -4.88 12.40 23.70
CA ALA A 36 -4.32 11.71 24.86
C ALA A 36 -4.01 10.23 24.59
N ASP A 37 -4.84 9.58 23.76
CA ASP A 37 -4.85 8.17 23.36
C ASP A 37 -4.19 7.90 21.99
N SER A 38 -3.62 8.92 21.34
CA SER A 38 -3.00 8.74 20.02
C SER A 38 -1.72 7.91 20.07
N ASP A 39 -1.59 7.04 19.07
CA ASP A 39 -0.37 6.28 18.80
C ASP A 39 0.79 7.19 18.38
N LEU A 40 2.02 6.79 18.74
CA LEU A 40 3.24 7.47 18.30
C LEU A 40 3.88 6.68 17.15
N ASP A 41 3.64 7.15 15.92
CA ASP A 41 4.11 6.49 14.70
C ASP A 41 5.46 7.02 14.23
N PHE A 42 6.39 6.10 13.94
CA PHE A 42 7.64 6.37 13.25
C PHE A 42 7.75 5.55 11.96
N THR A 43 8.48 6.07 10.98
CA THR A 43 8.84 5.36 9.75
C THR A 43 10.36 5.32 9.59
N LEU A 44 10.93 4.12 9.47
CA LEU A 44 12.35 3.91 9.14
C LEU A 44 12.54 3.82 7.62
N LEU A 45 13.38 4.67 7.04
CA LEU A 45 13.89 4.52 5.67
C LEU A 45 15.28 3.86 5.72
N ALA A 46 15.42 2.58 5.38
CA ALA A 46 16.71 1.86 5.49
C ALA A 46 17.00 0.96 4.29
N ASP A 47 18.27 0.71 3.95
CA ASP A 47 18.58 -0.27 2.91
C ASP A 47 18.26 -1.72 3.34
N ASN A 48 17.90 -2.55 2.36
CA ASN A 48 17.31 -3.88 2.61
C ASN A 48 18.22 -4.84 3.38
N PHE A 49 19.52 -4.74 3.10
CA PHE A 49 20.56 -5.51 3.78
C PHE A 49 20.61 -5.19 5.29
N TYR A 50 20.36 -3.93 5.66
CA TYR A 50 20.33 -3.52 7.06
C TYR A 50 19.04 -3.99 7.74
N TYR A 51 17.89 -3.98 7.06
CA TYR A 51 16.65 -4.50 7.63
C TYR A 51 16.76 -5.96 8.10
N PHE A 52 17.21 -6.86 7.22
CA PHE A 52 17.26 -8.29 7.55
C PHE A 52 18.33 -8.63 8.59
N ASN A 53 19.45 -7.90 8.60
CA ASN A 53 20.57 -8.18 9.50
C ASN A 53 20.44 -7.48 10.86
N TYR A 54 19.96 -6.22 10.92
CA TYR A 54 19.86 -5.48 12.19
C TYR A 54 18.69 -5.95 13.07
N TYR A 55 17.57 -6.37 12.47
CA TYR A 55 16.44 -6.88 13.26
C TYR A 55 16.82 -8.11 14.10
N ARG A 56 17.74 -8.95 13.58
CA ARG A 56 18.26 -10.12 14.32
C ARG A 56 19.23 -9.72 15.44
N GLY A 57 20.04 -8.67 15.24
CA GLY A 57 21.06 -8.23 16.20
C GLY A 57 20.54 -7.42 17.39
N HIS A 58 19.43 -6.69 17.22
CA HIS A 58 18.97 -5.71 18.23
C HIS A 58 17.57 -5.96 18.80
N LYS A 59 17.05 -7.19 18.64
CA LYS A 59 15.71 -7.59 19.10
C LYS A 59 15.43 -7.20 20.56
N ASN A 60 16.42 -7.34 21.45
CA ASN A 60 16.24 -7.07 22.88
C ASN A 60 16.00 -5.58 23.19
N LEU A 61 16.71 -4.67 22.52
CA LEU A 61 16.55 -3.22 22.72
C LEU A 61 15.22 -2.73 22.14
N ILE A 62 14.80 -3.29 21.00
CA ILE A 62 13.48 -3.01 20.41
C ILE A 62 12.35 -3.46 21.35
N VAL A 63 12.49 -4.65 21.95
CA VAL A 63 11.53 -5.16 22.95
C VAL A 63 11.49 -4.26 24.19
N GLU A 64 12.64 -3.73 24.63
CA GLU A 64 12.72 -2.81 25.76
C GLU A 64 11.98 -1.50 25.50
N ILE A 65 12.21 -0.87 24.33
CA ILE A 65 11.55 0.38 23.94
C ILE A 65 10.02 0.22 23.98
N LYS A 66 9.47 -0.90 23.52
CA LYS A 66 8.01 -1.11 23.56
C LYS A 66 7.47 -1.44 24.94
N LYS A 67 8.21 -2.19 25.76
CA LYS A 67 7.80 -2.42 27.15
C LYS A 67 7.66 -1.09 27.88
N GLN A 68 8.53 -0.13 27.59
CA GLN A 68 8.47 1.22 28.14
C GLN A 68 7.41 2.08 27.44
N HIS A 69 7.19 1.89 26.13
CA HIS A 69 6.25 2.67 25.33
C HIS A 69 5.35 1.79 24.44
N PRO A 70 4.24 1.24 24.99
CA PRO A 70 3.38 0.28 24.28
C PRO A 70 2.68 0.83 23.03
N ASN A 71 2.49 2.14 22.94
CA ASN A 71 1.79 2.79 21.82
C ASN A 71 2.75 3.35 20.75
N VAL A 72 4.05 3.01 20.83
CA VAL A 72 5.04 3.38 19.81
C VAL A 72 5.01 2.35 18.68
N HIS A 73 4.80 2.82 17.47
CA HIS A 73 4.82 1.99 16.27
C HIS A 73 5.96 2.40 15.37
N LEU A 74 6.74 1.42 14.90
CA LEU A 74 7.77 1.64 13.88
C LEU A 74 7.36 0.90 12.61
N THR A 75 7.10 1.67 11.56
CA THR A 75 6.91 1.14 10.21
C THR A 75 8.25 1.15 9.49
N ILE A 76 8.64 0.05 8.84
CA ILE A 76 9.92 -0.02 8.15
C ILE A 76 9.69 0.04 6.66
N TRP A 77 10.41 0.94 6.01
CA TRP A 77 10.32 1.20 4.59
C TRP A 77 11.71 1.08 3.94
N PRO A 78 12.00 -0.06 3.30
CA PRO A 78 13.29 -0.24 2.69
C PRO A 78 13.55 0.74 1.53
N ARG A 79 14.76 1.30 1.44
CA ARG A 79 15.17 2.30 0.45
C ARG A 79 15.14 1.77 -0.98
N TRP A 80 15.58 0.53 -1.23
CA TRP A 80 15.46 -0.10 -2.56
C TRP A 80 14.00 -0.27 -3.00
N TYR A 81 13.09 -0.51 -2.07
CA TYR A 81 11.64 -0.57 -2.29
C TYR A 81 11.07 0.83 -2.59
N ALA A 82 11.68 1.90 -2.08
CA ALA A 82 11.40 3.27 -2.55
C ALA A 82 11.99 3.56 -3.94
N ALA A 83 13.22 3.10 -4.22
CA ALA A 83 13.91 3.30 -5.49
C ALA A 83 13.31 2.52 -6.66
N LEU A 84 12.88 1.28 -6.42
CA LEU A 84 12.13 0.43 -7.36
C LEU A 84 10.63 0.68 -7.24
N GLY A 85 10.20 1.59 -6.37
CA GLY A 85 8.78 1.85 -6.17
C GLY A 85 8.01 0.76 -5.44
N TRP A 86 8.51 -0.46 -5.35
CA TRP A 86 7.90 -1.54 -4.58
C TRP A 86 7.45 -1.12 -3.18
N HIS A 87 6.17 -0.82 -3.04
CA HIS A 87 5.62 -0.32 -1.79
C HIS A 87 4.93 -1.44 -1.02
N TYR A 88 5.69 -2.51 -0.79
CA TYR A 88 5.38 -3.43 0.30
C TYR A 88 5.84 -2.75 1.60
N VAL A 89 5.00 -1.86 2.14
CA VAL A 89 5.27 -1.23 3.44
C VAL A 89 4.96 -2.27 4.51
N TYR A 90 6.00 -3.01 4.90
CA TYR A 90 5.98 -3.87 6.08
C TYR A 90 6.00 -2.98 7.33
N GLY A 91 4.87 -2.84 8.00
CA GLY A 91 4.95 -2.73 9.45
C GLY A 91 5.17 -4.14 9.97
N ARG A 92 6.37 -4.48 10.45
CA ARG A 92 6.46 -5.54 11.44
C ARG A 92 6.35 -4.87 12.80
N ASP A 93 5.44 -5.34 13.63
CA ASP A 93 5.62 -5.05 15.04
C ASP A 93 6.95 -5.65 15.50
N ILE A 94 7.39 -5.20 16.65
CA ILE A 94 8.63 -5.60 17.29
C ILE A 94 8.71 -7.11 17.62
N TYR A 95 7.59 -7.83 17.57
CA TYR A 95 7.54 -9.27 17.79
C TYR A 95 7.77 -10.04 16.48
N GLY A 96 7.85 -9.33 15.36
CA GLY A 96 8.00 -9.89 14.03
C GLY A 96 6.65 -10.19 13.37
N ASN A 97 5.52 -9.86 14.00
CA ASN A 97 4.21 -9.98 13.37
C ASN A 97 4.04 -8.83 12.38
N ILE A 98 3.39 -9.08 11.25
CA ILE A 98 3.08 -8.03 10.30
C ILE A 98 1.93 -7.19 10.87
N PHE A 99 2.26 -6.06 11.50
CA PHE A 99 1.30 -5.14 12.09
C PHE A 99 0.89 -4.09 11.06
N HIS A 100 -0.42 -4.01 10.83
CA HIS A 100 -1.01 -2.96 10.03
C HIS A 100 -1.53 -1.88 10.98
N SER A 101 -0.81 -0.77 11.12
CA SER A 101 -1.45 0.43 11.66
C SER A 101 -2.64 0.79 10.75
N PRO A 102 -3.71 1.40 11.27
CA PRO A 102 -4.81 1.88 10.44
C PRO A 102 -4.34 2.76 9.25
N LEU A 103 -3.25 3.50 9.43
CA LEU A 103 -2.58 4.28 8.38
C LEU A 103 -1.96 3.38 7.29
N ASN A 104 -1.27 2.31 7.67
CA ASN A 104 -0.74 1.31 6.75
C ASN A 104 -1.87 0.61 6.00
N LYS A 105 -2.96 0.22 6.68
CA LYS A 105 -4.14 -0.39 6.05
C LYS A 105 -4.73 0.49 4.95
N LYS A 106 -4.92 1.79 5.20
CA LYS A 106 -5.36 2.77 4.19
C LYS A 106 -4.39 2.86 3.01
N PHE A 107 -3.09 2.95 3.29
CA PHE A 107 -2.04 2.99 2.26
C PHE A 107 -2.07 1.76 1.35
N TRP A 108 -2.10 0.56 1.95
CA TRP A 108 -2.16 -0.72 1.24
C TRP A 108 -3.35 -0.80 0.30
N THR A 109 -4.51 -0.44 0.83
CA THR A 109 -5.77 -0.47 0.09
C THR A 109 -5.74 0.49 -1.11
N ARG A 110 -5.22 1.72 -0.96
CA ARG A 110 -5.08 2.68 -2.06
C ARG A 110 -4.10 2.21 -3.13
N THR A 111 -2.96 1.67 -2.73
CA THR A 111 -1.96 1.12 -3.66
C THR A 111 -2.52 -0.07 -4.42
N ARG A 112 -3.26 -0.97 -3.75
CA ARG A 112 -3.94 -2.10 -4.39
C ARG A 112 -5.04 -1.65 -5.35
N LEU A 113 -5.79 -0.61 -5.03
CA LEU A 113 -6.79 -0.04 -5.93
C LEU A 113 -6.16 0.56 -7.18
N LYS A 114 -5.07 1.34 -7.06
CA LYS A 114 -4.31 1.86 -8.21
C LYS A 114 -3.82 0.72 -9.12
N LEU A 115 -3.28 -0.34 -8.52
CA LEU A 115 -2.83 -1.54 -9.23
C LEU A 115 -3.96 -2.32 -9.90
N ALA A 116 -5.12 -2.39 -9.25
CA ALA A 116 -6.31 -3.02 -9.80
C ALA A 116 -6.77 -2.26 -11.06
N PHE A 117 -6.88 -0.94 -10.98
CA PHE A 117 -7.17 -0.09 -12.14
C PHE A 117 -6.16 -0.25 -13.26
N PHE A 118 -4.87 -0.24 -12.94
CA PHE A 118 -3.83 -0.44 -13.92
C PHE A 118 -3.97 -1.80 -14.63
N ALA A 119 -4.18 -2.88 -13.87
CA ALA A 119 -4.34 -4.21 -14.41
C ALA A 119 -5.61 -4.32 -15.29
N TRP A 120 -6.68 -3.61 -14.91
CA TRP A 120 -7.87 -3.48 -15.74
C TRP A 120 -7.58 -2.73 -17.04
N LEU A 121 -6.93 -1.56 -16.98
CA LEU A 121 -6.57 -0.79 -18.17
C LEU A 121 -5.70 -1.60 -19.12
N LYS A 122 -4.68 -2.28 -18.58
CA LYS A 122 -3.82 -3.20 -19.35
C LYS A 122 -4.65 -4.29 -20.02
N GLY A 123 -5.44 -5.02 -19.25
CA GLY A 123 -6.29 -6.10 -19.73
C GLY A 123 -7.23 -5.65 -20.86
N MET A 124 -7.85 -4.48 -20.71
CA MET A 124 -8.74 -3.91 -21.74
C MET A 124 -8.00 -3.38 -22.96
N SER A 125 -6.79 -2.84 -22.78
CA SER A 125 -5.97 -2.28 -23.87
C SER A 125 -5.24 -3.34 -24.70
N THR A 126 -4.87 -4.47 -24.10
CA THR A 126 -4.04 -5.51 -24.75
C THR A 126 -4.74 -6.87 -24.85
N ASN A 127 -5.97 -7.00 -24.37
CA ASN A 127 -6.69 -8.27 -24.22
C ASN A 127 -5.88 -9.34 -23.44
N ASP A 128 -5.07 -8.91 -22.46
CA ASP A 128 -4.22 -9.81 -21.67
C ASP A 128 -4.99 -10.41 -20.49
N VAL A 129 -5.34 -11.70 -20.61
CA VAL A 129 -6.01 -12.48 -19.55
C VAL A 129 -5.23 -12.46 -18.23
N LYS A 130 -3.89 -12.47 -18.27
CA LYS A 130 -3.07 -12.41 -17.05
C LYS A 130 -3.28 -11.11 -16.28
N SER A 131 -3.55 -10.02 -16.99
CA SER A 131 -3.85 -8.73 -16.36
C SER A 131 -5.20 -8.76 -15.62
N PHE A 132 -6.21 -9.47 -16.13
CA PHE A 132 -7.47 -9.69 -15.40
C PHE A 132 -7.30 -10.58 -14.15
N VAL A 133 -6.40 -11.57 -14.19
CA VAL A 133 -6.02 -12.33 -12.97
C VAL A 133 -5.39 -11.42 -11.93
N GLN A 134 -4.50 -10.52 -12.35
CA GLN A 134 -3.89 -9.55 -11.44
C GLN A 134 -4.94 -8.62 -10.85
N LEU A 135 -5.86 -8.08 -11.66
CA LEU A 135 -7.00 -7.30 -11.20
C LEU A 135 -7.78 -8.04 -10.10
N ALA A 136 -8.20 -9.27 -10.38
CA ALA A 136 -8.96 -10.08 -9.44
C ALA A 136 -8.20 -10.33 -8.13
N LYS A 137 -6.90 -10.68 -8.21
CA LYS A 137 -6.04 -10.84 -7.03
C LYS A 137 -5.95 -9.55 -6.21
N ARG A 138 -5.71 -8.40 -6.84
CA ARG A 138 -5.58 -7.12 -6.13
C ARG A 138 -6.88 -6.74 -5.41
N LEU A 139 -8.03 -6.93 -6.06
CA LEU A 139 -9.35 -6.72 -5.46
C LEU A 139 -9.63 -7.67 -4.30
N ALA A 140 -9.34 -8.98 -4.44
CA ALA A 140 -9.51 -9.95 -3.36
C ALA A 140 -8.71 -9.57 -2.11
N ILE A 141 -7.41 -9.33 -2.31
CA ILE A 141 -6.47 -9.05 -1.22
C ILE A 141 -6.88 -7.78 -0.49
N MET A 142 -7.27 -6.74 -1.23
CA MET A 142 -7.75 -5.50 -0.65
C MET A 142 -8.98 -5.73 0.23
N GLN A 143 -9.94 -6.53 -0.22
CA GLN A 143 -11.15 -6.85 0.54
C GLN A 143 -10.83 -7.70 1.80
N ILE A 144 -9.98 -8.71 1.67
CA ILE A 144 -9.51 -9.54 2.80
C ILE A 144 -8.81 -8.66 3.85
N ILE A 145 -7.92 -7.75 3.43
CA ILE A 145 -7.25 -6.83 4.36
C ILE A 145 -8.26 -5.91 5.04
N ASN A 146 -9.26 -5.41 4.31
CA ASN A 146 -10.29 -4.55 4.86
C ASN A 146 -11.17 -5.27 5.89
N SER A 147 -11.50 -6.53 5.67
CA SER A 147 -12.33 -7.35 6.56
C SER A 147 -11.58 -7.95 7.75
N THR A 148 -10.24 -7.95 7.73
CA THR A 148 -9.43 -8.53 8.82
C THR A 148 -9.04 -7.45 9.83
N SER A 149 -9.31 -7.71 11.12
CA SER A 149 -8.85 -6.92 12.26
C SER A 149 -7.52 -7.43 12.82
N THR A 150 -7.22 -8.71 12.61
CA THR A 150 -5.96 -9.35 13.02
C THR A 150 -4.82 -9.09 12.04
N PRO A 151 -3.58 -8.93 12.55
CA PRO A 151 -2.39 -8.82 11.71
C PRO A 151 -2.21 -10.08 10.85
N ILE A 152 -1.97 -9.91 9.54
CA ILE A 152 -1.87 -11.03 8.59
C ILE A 152 -0.41 -11.50 8.54
N VAL A 153 -0.14 -12.71 9.03
CA VAL A 153 1.23 -13.21 9.24
C VAL A 153 1.94 -13.64 7.95
N ASP A 154 1.20 -13.94 6.87
CA ASP A 154 1.77 -14.51 5.65
C ASP A 154 2.16 -13.44 4.62
N LEU A 155 3.41 -13.53 4.13
CA LEU A 155 4.09 -12.53 3.29
C LEU A 155 3.69 -12.60 1.82
N ASP A 156 3.17 -13.76 1.40
CA ASP A 156 2.94 -13.99 -0.01
C ASP A 156 1.46 -13.78 -0.34
N PHE A 157 1.13 -12.57 -0.77
CA PHE A 157 -0.16 -12.18 -1.38
C PHE A 157 -0.38 -12.89 -2.73
N SER A 158 -0.30 -14.21 -2.66
CA SER A 158 -0.28 -15.22 -3.69
C SER A 158 -1.70 -15.68 -3.97
N LYS A 159 -1.86 -16.54 -4.99
CA LYS A 159 -3.12 -17.26 -5.20
C LYS A 159 -3.52 -18.02 -3.92
N ARG A 160 -2.55 -18.67 -3.26
CA ARG A 160 -2.74 -19.43 -2.03
C ARG A 160 -3.34 -18.58 -0.92
N PHE A 161 -2.77 -17.41 -0.64
CA PHE A 161 -3.29 -16.49 0.37
C PHE A 161 -4.75 -16.13 0.15
N VAL A 162 -5.12 -15.79 -1.10
CA VAL A 162 -6.51 -15.45 -1.45
C VAL A 162 -7.44 -16.63 -1.21
N MET A 163 -7.01 -17.85 -1.55
CA MET A 163 -7.81 -19.05 -1.38
C MET A 163 -8.00 -19.43 0.09
N GLU A 164 -6.94 -19.34 0.90
CA GLU A 164 -6.98 -19.63 2.35
C GLU A 164 -7.83 -18.64 3.14
N ASN A 165 -8.03 -17.43 2.61
CA ASN A 165 -8.82 -16.36 3.24
C ASN A 165 -10.10 -16.05 2.45
N ALA A 166 -10.55 -16.97 1.59
CA ALA A 166 -11.71 -16.75 0.72
C ALA A 166 -13.01 -16.56 1.50
N ASP A 167 -13.13 -17.14 2.69
CA ASP A 167 -14.23 -16.96 3.64
C ASP A 167 -14.43 -15.48 4.02
N LYS A 168 -13.33 -14.73 4.15
CA LYS A 168 -13.33 -13.30 4.52
C LYS A 168 -13.83 -12.37 3.42
N LEU A 169 -13.99 -12.86 2.18
CA LEU A 169 -14.56 -12.09 1.07
C LEU A 169 -16.08 -12.02 1.20
N ALA A 170 -16.59 -10.95 1.81
CA ALA A 170 -18.02 -10.64 1.92
C ALA A 170 -18.42 -9.58 0.88
N MET A 171 -18.44 -9.95 -0.41
CA MET A 171 -18.76 -9.03 -1.50
C MET A 171 -19.59 -9.65 -2.63
N PRO A 172 -20.44 -8.86 -3.32
CA PRO A 172 -21.04 -9.27 -4.59
C PRO A 172 -19.97 -9.63 -5.61
N GLY A 173 -20.19 -10.71 -6.39
CA GLY A 173 -19.21 -11.15 -7.40
C GLY A 173 -18.03 -11.97 -6.86
N LYS A 174 -18.03 -12.37 -5.58
CA LYS A 174 -17.01 -13.26 -4.97
C LYS A 174 -16.69 -14.47 -5.84
N LYS A 175 -17.70 -15.15 -6.40
CA LYS A 175 -17.51 -16.34 -7.26
C LYS A 175 -16.69 -16.02 -8.50
N ALA A 176 -17.04 -14.95 -9.22
CA ALA A 176 -16.31 -14.51 -10.41
C ALA A 176 -14.87 -14.09 -10.08
N LEU A 177 -14.70 -13.40 -8.94
CA LEU A 177 -13.39 -12.97 -8.47
C LEU A 177 -12.48 -14.15 -8.11
N LEU A 178 -13.00 -15.15 -7.38
CA LEU A 178 -12.25 -16.37 -7.05
C LEU A 178 -11.96 -17.21 -8.29
N ALA A 179 -12.92 -17.31 -9.22
CA ALA A 179 -12.74 -17.99 -10.50
C ALA A 179 -11.60 -17.36 -11.32
N ALA A 180 -11.57 -16.03 -11.43
CA ALA A 180 -10.48 -15.29 -12.07
C ALA A 180 -9.12 -15.54 -11.40
N VAL A 181 -9.07 -15.53 -10.06
CA VAL A 181 -7.83 -15.82 -9.31
C VAL A 181 -7.35 -17.26 -9.54
N GLN A 182 -8.29 -18.19 -9.72
CA GLN A 182 -7.97 -19.59 -9.95
C GLN A 182 -7.59 -19.90 -11.41
N LEU A 183 -7.87 -19.00 -12.36
CA LEU A 183 -7.83 -19.27 -13.80
C LEU A 183 -8.78 -20.42 -14.20
N THR A 184 -9.98 -20.49 -13.61
CA THR A 184 -10.98 -21.47 -14.03
C THR A 184 -11.62 -21.05 -15.36
N ALA A 185 -12.12 -22.03 -16.12
CA ALA A 185 -12.71 -21.85 -17.45
C ALA A 185 -14.05 -21.09 -17.42
N VAL A 186 -14.00 -19.80 -17.07
CA VAL A 186 -15.09 -18.84 -17.25
C VAL A 186 -14.84 -18.14 -18.58
N PRO A 187 -15.85 -17.98 -19.46
CA PRO A 187 -15.69 -17.22 -20.69
C PRO A 187 -15.12 -15.81 -20.40
N ASP A 188 -14.06 -15.44 -21.11
CA ASP A 188 -13.30 -14.21 -20.84
C ASP A 188 -14.20 -12.96 -20.83
N ALA A 189 -15.16 -12.84 -21.74
CA ALA A 189 -16.07 -11.70 -21.81
C ALA A 189 -16.95 -11.54 -20.55
N VAL A 190 -17.44 -12.67 -20.00
CA VAL A 190 -18.25 -12.67 -18.77
C VAL A 190 -17.40 -12.29 -17.57
N LEU A 191 -16.18 -12.83 -17.51
CA LEU A 191 -15.22 -12.53 -16.45
C LEU A 191 -14.81 -11.05 -16.48
N GLN A 192 -14.52 -10.50 -17.65
CA GLN A 192 -14.15 -9.10 -17.84
C GLN A 192 -15.28 -8.15 -17.41
N ALA A 193 -16.53 -8.43 -17.81
CA ALA A 193 -17.69 -7.63 -17.42
C ALA A 193 -17.88 -7.61 -15.90
N GLU A 194 -17.82 -8.78 -15.25
CA GLU A 194 -17.96 -8.89 -13.80
C GLU A 194 -16.82 -8.21 -13.05
N LEU A 195 -15.56 -8.41 -13.46
CA LEU A 195 -14.41 -7.76 -12.82
C LEU A 195 -14.46 -6.23 -13.01
N SER A 196 -14.91 -5.76 -14.17
CA SER A 196 -15.15 -4.33 -14.43
C SER A 196 -16.20 -3.76 -13.49
N ARG A 197 -17.32 -4.49 -13.30
CA ARG A 197 -18.39 -4.11 -12.38
C ARG A 197 -17.88 -4.04 -10.94
N ILE A 198 -17.14 -5.05 -10.49
CA ILE A 198 -16.55 -5.10 -9.14
C ILE A 198 -15.58 -3.94 -8.92
N LEU A 199 -14.69 -3.66 -9.88
CA LEU A 199 -13.75 -2.56 -9.81
C LEU A 199 -14.47 -1.21 -9.66
N ARG A 200 -15.50 -0.95 -10.48
CA ARG A 200 -16.28 0.30 -10.41
C ARG A 200 -16.99 0.46 -9.07
N GLN A 201 -17.63 -0.59 -8.56
CA GLN A 201 -18.29 -0.58 -7.24
C GLN A 201 -17.28 -0.27 -6.13
N THR A 202 -16.18 -1.03 -6.10
CA THR A 202 -15.08 -0.80 -5.15
C THR A 202 -14.58 0.65 -5.23
N THR A 203 -14.41 1.18 -6.43
CA THR A 203 -13.90 2.54 -6.61
C THR A 203 -14.87 3.59 -6.10
N ALA A 204 -16.17 3.44 -6.35
CA ALA A 204 -17.18 4.37 -5.86
C ALA A 204 -17.17 4.44 -4.32
N ASP A 205 -17.02 3.29 -3.66
CA ASP A 205 -16.90 3.20 -2.21
C ASP A 205 -15.60 3.86 -1.72
N PHE A 206 -14.50 3.72 -2.47
CA PHE A 206 -13.19 4.25 -2.10
C PHE A 206 -12.98 5.74 -2.43
N ALA A 207 -13.61 6.27 -3.48
CA ALA A 207 -13.44 7.64 -3.94
C ALA A 207 -13.82 8.66 -2.86
N ARG A 208 -14.73 8.29 -1.96
CA ARG A 208 -15.14 9.09 -0.79
C ARG A 208 -14.09 9.17 0.32
N HIS A 209 -13.01 8.38 0.25
CA HIS A 209 -12.02 8.20 1.32
C HIS A 209 -10.56 8.32 0.85
N LEU A 210 -10.32 8.94 -0.31
CA LEU A 210 -8.97 9.25 -0.84
C LEU A 210 -8.33 10.47 -0.14
N ASP A 211 -8.30 10.45 1.20
CA ASP A 211 -7.65 11.47 2.01
C ASP A 211 -6.16 11.59 1.68
N PHE A 212 -5.53 12.70 2.04
CA PHE A 212 -4.10 12.89 1.87
C PHE A 212 -3.29 11.80 2.59
N SER A 213 -2.22 11.31 1.97
CA SER A 213 -1.22 10.44 2.60
C SER A 213 0.14 11.07 2.43
N LEU A 214 0.73 11.51 3.54
CA LEU A 214 2.08 12.10 3.52
C LEU A 214 3.10 11.10 2.97
N VAL A 215 2.96 9.81 3.31
CA VAL A 215 3.84 8.74 2.83
C VAL A 215 3.79 8.64 1.29
N ASN A 216 2.59 8.51 0.70
CA ASN A 216 2.47 8.51 -0.77
C ASN A 216 2.95 9.83 -1.38
N TYR A 217 2.60 10.97 -0.79
CA TYR A 217 3.06 12.27 -1.26
C TYR A 217 4.58 12.34 -1.34
N LEU A 218 5.29 11.93 -0.28
CA LEU A 218 6.75 11.88 -0.25
C LEU A 218 7.31 10.86 -1.25
N SER A 219 6.74 9.64 -1.35
CA SER A 219 7.19 8.64 -2.34
C SER A 219 7.18 9.19 -3.76
N TYR A 220 6.03 9.76 -4.14
CA TYR A 220 5.81 10.26 -5.48
C TYR A 220 6.70 11.48 -5.75
N ASN A 221 6.82 12.41 -4.80
CA ASN A 221 7.69 13.56 -4.99
C ASN A 221 9.17 13.18 -5.06
N LEU A 222 9.68 12.32 -4.17
CA LEU A 222 11.07 11.85 -4.24
C LEU A 222 11.39 11.17 -5.58
N LYS A 223 10.49 10.33 -6.09
CA LYS A 223 10.68 9.61 -7.35
C LYS A 223 10.56 10.49 -8.60
N PHE A 224 9.63 11.44 -8.62
CA PHE A 224 9.41 12.27 -9.81
C PHE A 224 10.34 13.48 -9.85
N LEU A 225 10.69 14.07 -8.70
CA LEU A 225 11.64 15.19 -8.63
C LEU A 225 13.05 14.75 -9.04
N SER A 226 13.49 13.56 -8.64
CA SER A 226 14.76 12.98 -9.10
C SER A 226 14.84 12.77 -10.62
N ARG A 227 13.71 12.86 -11.32
CA ARG A 227 13.60 12.80 -12.79
C ARG A 227 13.29 14.16 -13.43
N GLY A 228 13.40 15.25 -12.67
CA GLY A 228 13.08 16.60 -13.14
C GLY A 228 11.58 16.88 -13.28
N SER A 229 10.71 16.10 -12.63
CA SER A 229 9.26 16.22 -12.76
C SER A 229 8.59 16.67 -11.46
N GLY A 230 7.98 17.86 -11.47
CA GLY A 230 7.21 18.41 -10.35
C GLY A 230 5.75 17.93 -10.28
N ARG A 231 5.40 16.81 -10.94
CA ARG A 231 4.01 16.37 -11.18
C ARG A 231 3.14 16.29 -9.92
N PHE A 232 3.73 16.00 -8.77
CA PHE A 232 3.05 15.73 -7.50
C PHE A 232 3.31 16.77 -6.41
N LEU A 233 4.03 17.86 -6.68
CA LEU A 233 4.41 18.87 -5.67
C LEU A 233 3.19 19.52 -5.00
N TRP A 234 2.10 19.66 -5.73
CA TRP A 234 0.90 20.37 -5.26
C TRP A 234 -0.35 19.50 -5.38
N LYS A 235 -0.19 18.18 -5.42
CA LYS A 235 -1.28 17.23 -5.65
C LYS A 235 -1.19 16.05 -4.70
N ASN A 236 -2.33 15.57 -4.23
CA ASN A 236 -2.43 14.24 -3.61
C ASN A 236 -2.23 13.17 -4.73
N PRO A 237 -1.15 12.37 -4.70
CA PRO A 237 -0.87 11.42 -5.77
C PRO A 237 -1.96 10.36 -5.95
N ASP A 238 -2.53 9.86 -4.85
CA ASP A 238 -3.55 8.81 -4.90
C ASP A 238 -4.81 9.30 -5.63
N ARG A 239 -5.28 10.47 -5.22
CA ARG A 239 -6.45 11.11 -5.85
C ARG A 239 -6.16 11.46 -7.30
N TYR A 240 -4.99 12.06 -7.58
CA TYR A 240 -4.62 12.44 -8.95
C TYR A 240 -4.63 11.25 -9.90
N ILE A 241 -3.98 10.13 -9.54
CA ILE A 241 -3.89 8.96 -10.41
C ILE A 241 -5.25 8.31 -10.61
N ILE A 242 -6.01 8.09 -9.54
CA ILE A 242 -7.33 7.46 -9.64
C ILE A 242 -8.27 8.32 -10.47
N THR A 243 -8.29 9.64 -10.25
CA THR A 243 -9.09 10.56 -11.06
C THR A 243 -8.63 10.58 -12.51
N GLU A 244 -7.33 10.54 -12.81
CA GLU A 244 -6.82 10.48 -14.18
C GLU A 244 -7.28 9.20 -14.90
N MET A 245 -7.21 8.05 -14.22
CA MET A 245 -7.70 6.77 -14.75
C MET A 245 -9.22 6.79 -14.97
N MET A 246 -10.00 7.26 -13.99
CA MET A 246 -11.45 7.36 -14.09
C MET A 246 -11.88 8.31 -15.21
N HIS A 247 -11.27 9.48 -15.29
CA HIS A 247 -11.59 10.48 -16.31
C HIS A 247 -11.37 9.93 -17.72
N GLY A 248 -10.21 9.30 -17.99
CA GLY A 248 -9.95 8.71 -19.29
C GLY A 248 -10.93 7.59 -19.66
N ILE A 249 -11.40 6.81 -18.68
CA ILE A 249 -12.45 5.80 -18.87
C ILE A 249 -13.80 6.45 -19.20
N GLU A 250 -14.19 7.50 -18.47
CA GLU A 250 -15.47 8.20 -18.62
C GLU A 250 -15.55 8.97 -19.94
N THR A 251 -14.45 9.59 -20.37
CA THR A 251 -14.36 10.32 -21.64
C THR A 251 -14.12 9.42 -22.85
N LYS A 252 -14.09 8.08 -22.65
CA LYS A 252 -13.82 7.10 -23.71
C LYS A 252 -12.52 7.41 -24.47
N GLU A 253 -11.50 7.82 -23.74
CA GLU A 253 -10.15 7.98 -24.31
C GLU A 253 -9.67 6.65 -24.89
N ASP A 254 -8.79 6.71 -25.89
CA ASP A 254 -8.05 5.54 -26.36
C ASP A 254 -7.36 4.83 -25.17
N LEU A 255 -7.75 3.58 -24.92
CA LEU A 255 -7.31 2.84 -23.75
C LEU A 255 -5.81 2.52 -23.78
N VAL A 256 -5.21 2.41 -24.98
CA VAL A 256 -3.77 2.18 -25.13
C VAL A 256 -2.99 3.44 -24.74
N ALA A 257 -3.41 4.62 -25.20
CA ALA A 257 -2.82 5.90 -24.82
C ALA A 257 -2.96 6.19 -23.33
N LEU A 258 -4.15 5.95 -22.76
CA LEU A 258 -4.40 6.06 -21.33
C LEU A 258 -3.50 5.09 -20.55
N TYR A 259 -3.45 3.83 -20.95
CA TYR A 259 -2.59 2.81 -20.33
C TYR A 259 -1.11 3.25 -20.32
N GLN A 260 -0.54 3.65 -21.46
CA GLN A 260 0.85 4.08 -21.56
C GLN A 260 1.16 5.31 -20.71
N ARG A 261 0.20 6.25 -20.61
CA ARG A 261 0.36 7.44 -19.76
C ARG A 261 0.34 7.05 -18.28
N ILE A 262 -0.61 6.22 -17.87
CA ILE A 262 -0.75 5.75 -16.49
C ILE A 262 0.42 4.84 -16.08
N GLU A 263 0.93 4.00 -16.99
CA GLU A 263 2.12 3.17 -16.77
C GLU A 263 3.30 4.03 -16.34
N LYS A 264 3.55 5.16 -17.02
CA LYS A 264 4.59 6.13 -16.65
C LYS A 264 4.36 6.84 -15.32
N ILE A 265 3.24 6.61 -14.65
CA ILE A 265 2.87 7.24 -13.38
C ILE A 265 2.81 6.21 -12.24
N VAL A 266 2.19 5.06 -12.50
CA VAL A 266 1.98 3.96 -11.55
C VAL A 266 3.23 3.07 -11.46
N PHE A 267 3.93 2.77 -12.56
CA PHE A 267 5.10 1.86 -12.59
C PHE A 267 6.45 2.47 -12.19
N PRO A 268 6.75 3.77 -12.31
CA PRO A 268 7.93 4.35 -11.66
C PRO A 268 7.98 4.03 -10.17
N ILE A 269 6.82 3.79 -9.60
CA ILE A 269 6.58 3.47 -8.22
C ILE A 269 6.20 1.99 -8.06
N ILE A 270 6.33 1.11 -9.05
CA ILE A 270 6.15 -0.35 -8.87
C ILE A 270 6.99 -1.06 -9.96
N VAL A 271 8.29 -1.23 -9.77
CA VAL A 271 9.21 -1.90 -10.72
C VAL A 271 9.63 -3.26 -10.19
N LEU A 272 9.03 -4.30 -10.77
CA LEU A 272 9.04 -5.76 -10.48
C LEU A 272 10.26 -6.41 -9.79
#